data_AF-A0A3D4GUI0-F1
#
_entry.id   AF-A0A3D4GUI0-F1
#
_cell.length_a   1.000
_cell.length_b   1.000
_cell.length_c   1.000
_cell.angle_alpha   90.00
_cell.angle_beta   90.00
_cell.angle_gamma   90.00
#
_symmetry.space_group_name_H-M   'P 1'
#
loop_
_entity.id
_entity.type
_entity.pdbx_description
1 polymer ?
#
loop_
_entity_poly.entity_id
_entity_poly.type
_entity_poly.pdbx_seq_one_letter_code
_entity_poly.pdbx_strand_id
1 'polypeptide(L)'
;MNSGNDIASLKKRIQDLEAECQLQKTKIDRLKKENRRWARLAGTEALTGLPNKISFLRALAPQAIQQAAKEKEPVGFILLSADNLGPINEGQGREAGDQIIKG
;
A
#
# COMPACT_ATOMS: atom_id res chain seq x y z
N MET A 1 -13.96 32.35 -44.63
CA MET A 1 -13.84 30.92 -45.00
C MET A 1 -12.87 30.13 -44.10
N ASN A 2 -12.29 30.70 -43.03
CA ASN A 2 -11.30 30.00 -42.17
C ASN A 2 -11.92 29.16 -41.03
N SER A 3 -13.13 29.50 -40.57
CA SER A 3 -13.72 28.95 -39.34
C SER A 3 -14.09 27.46 -39.40
N GLY A 4 -14.36 26.92 -40.59
CA GLY A 4 -14.67 25.48 -40.75
C GLY A 4 -13.46 24.58 -40.54
N ASN A 5 -12.26 25.07 -40.88
CA ASN A 5 -11.00 24.33 -40.74
C ASN A 5 -10.54 24.32 -39.27
N ASP A 6 -10.76 25.43 -38.56
CA ASP A 6 -10.48 25.55 -37.12
C ASP A 6 -11.37 24.63 -36.27
N ILE A 7 -12.66 24.51 -36.61
CA ILE A 7 -13.59 23.60 -35.90
C ILE A 7 -13.20 22.14 -36.12
N ALA A 8 -12.78 21.76 -37.33
CA ALA A 8 -12.31 20.40 -37.62
C ALA A 8 -11.02 20.06 -36.86
N SER A 9 -10.08 21.00 -36.82
CA SER A 9 -8.84 20.93 -36.03
C SER A 9 -9.12 20.73 -34.54
N LEU A 10 -10.02 21.54 -33.96
CA LEU A 10 -10.39 21.46 -32.55
C LEU A 10 -11.08 20.14 -32.20
N LYS A 11 -11.99 19.65 -33.06
CA LYS A 11 -12.64 18.34 -32.88
C LYS A 11 -11.63 17.20 -32.84
N LYS A 12 -10.65 17.22 -33.76
CA LYS A 12 -9.57 16.23 -33.77
C LYS A 12 -8.74 16.30 -32.50
N ARG A 13 -8.41 17.51 -32.03
CA ARG A 13 -7.65 17.70 -30.79
C ARG A 13 -8.38 17.18 -29.55
N ILE A 14 -9.70 17.37 -29.47
CA ILE A 14 -10.52 16.84 -28.37
C ILE A 14 -10.49 15.31 -28.39
N GLN A 15 -10.69 14.69 -29.56
CA GLN A 15 -10.63 13.22 -29.68
C GLN A 15 -9.26 12.65 -29.29
N ASP A 16 -8.17 13.31 -29.70
CA ASP A 16 -6.82 12.91 -29.35
C ASP A 16 -6.59 13.00 -27.83
N LEU A 17 -7.05 14.08 -27.19
CA LEU A 17 -6.96 14.28 -25.74
C LEU A 17 -7.81 13.26 -24.95
N GLU A 18 -9.02 12.94 -25.42
CA GLU A 18 -9.87 11.92 -24.81
C GLU A 18 -9.22 10.54 -24.86
N ALA A 19 -8.61 10.19 -25.99
CA ALA A 19 -7.86 8.95 -26.15
C ALA A 19 -6.63 8.91 -25.20
N GLU A 20 -5.91 10.02 -25.07
CA GLU A 20 -4.76 10.13 -24.18
C GLU A 20 -5.17 10.02 -22.69
N CYS A 21 -6.25 10.69 -22.28
CA CYS A 21 -6.81 10.56 -20.93
C CYS A 21 -7.22 9.11 -20.62
N GLN A 22 -7.83 8.41 -21.58
CA GLN A 22 -8.24 7.03 -21.40
C GLN A 22 -7.04 6.07 -21.27
N LEU A 23 -5.99 6.30 -22.06
CA LEU A 23 -4.74 5.56 -21.96
C LEU A 23 -4.06 5.79 -20.60
N GLN A 24 -4.01 7.05 -20.16
CA GLN A 24 -3.45 7.42 -18.86
C GLN A 24 -4.21 6.75 -17.70
N LYS A 25 -5.56 6.75 -17.76
CA LYS A 25 -6.40 6.12 -16.74
C LYS A 25 -6.13 4.62 -16.63
N THR A 26 -6.03 3.94 -17.77
CA THR A 26 -5.68 2.51 -17.83
C THR A 26 -4.30 2.24 -17.25
N LYS A 27 -3.31 3.10 -17.55
CA LYS A 27 -1.95 3.01 -17.01
C LYS A 27 -1.92 3.20 -15.49
N ILE A 28 -2.67 4.18 -14.96
CA ILE A 28 -2.81 4.41 -13.52
C ILE A 28 -3.40 3.17 -12.83
N ASP A 29 -4.45 2.58 -13.40
CA ASP A 29 -5.08 1.41 -12.80
C ASP A 29 -4.14 0.18 -12.79
N ARG A 30 -3.34 0.01 -13.85
CA ARG A 30 -2.29 -1.01 -13.89
C ARG A 30 -1.24 -0.78 -12.80
N LEU A 31 -0.69 0.44 -12.72
CA LEU A 31 0.31 0.78 -11.70
C LEU A 31 -0.23 0.60 -10.28
N LYS A 32 -1.49 0.95 -10.02
CA LYS A 32 -2.15 0.70 -8.73
C LYS A 32 -2.24 -0.79 -8.41
N LYS A 33 -2.56 -1.64 -9.40
CA LYS A 33 -2.59 -3.10 -9.21
C LYS A 33 -1.19 -3.66 -8.93
N GLU A 34 -0.19 -3.24 -9.69
CA GLU A 34 1.21 -3.65 -9.48
C GLU A 34 1.73 -3.18 -8.12
N ASN A 35 1.46 -1.93 -7.72
CA ASN A 35 1.87 -1.41 -6.42
C ASN A 35 1.20 -2.17 -5.26
N ARG A 36 -0.09 -2.52 -5.38
CA ARG A 36 -0.75 -3.40 -4.38
C ARG A 36 -0.11 -4.78 -4.32
N ARG A 37 0.27 -5.35 -5.46
CA ARG A 37 0.97 -6.64 -5.52
C ARG A 37 2.34 -6.55 -4.85
N TRP A 38 3.11 -5.51 -5.15
CA TRP A 38 4.42 -5.26 -4.52
C TRP A 38 4.30 -5.01 -3.03
N ALA A 39 3.33 -4.22 -2.58
CA ALA A 39 3.07 -4.02 -1.15
C ALA A 39 2.73 -5.33 -0.43
N ARG A 40 2.00 -6.24 -1.10
CA ARG A 40 1.69 -7.57 -0.56
C ARG A 40 2.92 -8.48 -0.52
N LEU A 41 3.76 -8.46 -1.56
CA LEU A 41 5.00 -9.26 -1.64
C LEU A 41 6.09 -8.76 -0.67
N ALA A 42 6.21 -7.46 -0.51
CA ALA A 42 7.05 -6.83 0.50
C ALA A 42 6.37 -6.81 1.87
N GLY A 43 5.41 -7.71 2.11
CA GLY A 43 4.47 -7.61 3.22
C GLY A 43 4.92 -8.23 4.52
N THR A 44 6.08 -8.89 4.53
CA THR A 44 6.64 -9.57 5.70
C THR A 44 7.90 -8.87 6.16
N GLU A 45 8.08 -8.83 7.48
CA GLU A 45 9.32 -8.40 8.11
C GLU A 45 10.28 -9.60 8.11
N ALA A 46 11.55 -9.38 7.77
CA ALA A 46 12.51 -10.47 7.49
C ALA A 46 13.03 -11.14 8.76
N LEU A 47 13.12 -10.41 9.86
CA LEU A 47 13.59 -10.93 11.15
C LEU A 47 12.59 -11.90 11.78
N THR A 48 11.30 -11.59 11.70
CA THR A 48 10.21 -12.31 12.38
C THR A 48 9.33 -13.15 11.47
N GLY A 49 9.33 -12.87 10.16
CA GLY A 49 8.38 -13.44 9.21
C GLY A 49 6.94 -12.93 9.36
N LEU A 50 6.67 -12.08 10.36
CA LEU A 50 5.35 -11.51 10.61
C LEU A 50 4.98 -10.47 9.55
N PRO A 51 3.68 -10.16 9.37
CA PRO A 51 3.27 -9.04 8.54
C PRO A 51 3.93 -7.74 9.00
N ASN A 52 4.60 -7.04 8.10
CA ASN A 52 5.18 -5.76 8.43
C ASN A 52 4.10 -4.69 8.64
N LYS A 53 4.53 -3.55 9.20
CA LYS A 53 3.65 -2.41 9.50
C LYS A 53 2.79 -1.97 8.32
N ILE A 54 3.36 -1.95 7.11
CA ILE A 54 2.66 -1.50 5.91
C ILE A 54 1.53 -2.47 5.55
N SER A 55 1.81 -3.78 5.54
CA SER A 55 0.81 -4.81 5.28
C SER A 55 -0.27 -4.87 6.34
N PHE A 56 0.10 -4.73 7.61
CA PHE A 56 -0.86 -4.65 8.69
C PHE A 56 -1.84 -3.48 8.50
N LEU A 57 -1.32 -2.26 8.30
CA LEU A 57 -2.15 -1.05 8.19
C LEU A 57 -2.95 -0.94 6.89
N ARG A 58 -2.40 -1.41 5.76
CA ARG A 58 -3.03 -1.26 4.44
C ARG A 58 -3.88 -2.45 4.02
N ALA A 59 -3.71 -3.62 4.64
CA ALA A 59 -4.46 -4.82 4.29
C ALA A 59 -5.17 -5.44 5.49
N LEU A 60 -4.43 -5.87 6.52
CA LEU A 60 -5.00 -6.71 7.57
C LEU A 60 -6.00 -5.95 8.45
N ALA A 61 -5.64 -4.76 8.96
CA ALA A 61 -6.51 -3.98 9.84
C ALA A 61 -7.81 -3.53 9.13
N PRO A 62 -7.77 -2.97 7.89
CA PRO A 62 -9.01 -2.65 7.16
C PRO A 62 -9.90 -3.88 6.90
N GLN A 63 -9.31 -5.03 6.58
CA GLN A 63 -10.06 -6.27 6.37
C GLN A 63 -10.76 -6.73 7.66
N ALA A 64 -10.05 -6.73 8.79
CA ALA A 64 -10.62 -7.08 10.09
C ALA A 64 -11.76 -6.14 10.50
N ILE A 65 -11.59 -4.83 10.32
CA ILE A 65 -12.64 -3.83 10.60
C ILE A 65 -13.87 -4.05 9.71
N GLN A 66 -13.67 -4.30 8.41
CA GLN A 66 -14.77 -4.55 7.49
C GLN A 66 -15.53 -5.83 7.84
N GLN A 67 -14.84 -6.89 8.25
CA GLN A 67 -15.44 -8.15 8.67
C GLN A 67 -16.28 -7.96 9.94
N ALA A 68 -15.70 -7.33 10.96
CA ALA A 68 -16.37 -7.02 12.22
C ALA A 68 -17.64 -6.18 12.01
N ALA A 69 -17.58 -5.16 11.14
CA ALA A 69 -18.74 -4.37 10.77
C ALA A 69 -19.84 -5.19 10.06
N LYS A 70 -19.46 -6.15 9.22
CA LYS A 70 -20.39 -7.05 8.52
C LYS A 70 -21.09 -8.02 9.48
N GLU A 71 -20.34 -8.55 10.44
CA GLU A 71 -20.83 -9.53 11.43
C GLU A 71 -21.50 -8.87 12.64
N LYS A 72 -21.40 -7.54 12.77
CA LYS A 72 -21.85 -6.77 13.93
C LYS A 72 -21.17 -7.19 15.23
N GLU A 73 -19.91 -7.58 15.13
CA GLU A 73 -19.05 -7.94 16.26
C GLU A 73 -17.98 -6.87 16.50
N PRO A 74 -17.50 -6.69 17.75
CA PRO A 74 -16.40 -5.77 18.03
C PRO A 74 -15.06 -6.32 17.53
N VAL A 75 -14.16 -5.41 17.13
CA VAL A 75 -12.76 -5.73 16.82
C VAL A 75 -11.83 -4.98 17.78
N GLY A 76 -10.81 -5.68 18.27
CA GLY A 76 -9.76 -5.13 19.13
C GLY A 76 -8.38 -5.25 18.49
N PHE A 77 -7.52 -4.27 18.78
CA PHE A 77 -6.11 -4.30 18.38
C PHE A 77 -5.23 -4.15 19.61
N ILE A 78 -4.17 -4.95 19.69
CA ILE A 78 -3.19 -4.91 20.78
C ILE A 78 -1.84 -4.50 20.18
N LEU A 79 -1.20 -3.53 20.82
CA LEU A 79 0.18 -3.18 20.53
C LEU A 79 1.08 -3.81 21.60
N LEU A 80 2.02 -4.64 21.16
CA LEU A 80 3.00 -5.30 22.02
C LEU A 80 4.40 -4.77 21.68
N SER A 81 5.23 -4.57 22.70
CA SER A 81 6.65 -4.23 22.56
C SER A 81 7.46 -5.05 23.56
N ALA A 82 8.65 -5.47 23.17
CA ALA A 82 9.59 -6.09 24.11
C ALA A 82 10.22 -5.01 25.00
N ASP A 83 10.29 -5.29 26.29
CA ASP A 83 10.90 -4.39 27.27
C ASP A 83 12.41 -4.33 27.10
N ASN A 84 13.01 -3.19 27.42
CA ASN A 84 14.47 -3.00 27.51
C ASN A 84 15.30 -3.34 26.25
N LEU A 85 14.69 -3.40 25.06
CA LEU A 85 15.44 -3.63 23.81
C LEU A 85 16.50 -2.54 23.53
N GLY A 86 16.24 -1.28 23.91
CA GLY A 86 17.19 -0.17 23.74
C GLY A 86 18.53 -0.42 24.45
N PRO A 87 18.53 -0.58 25.79
CA PRO A 87 19.73 -0.91 26.56
C PRO A 87 20.46 -2.17 26.08
N ILE A 88 19.73 -3.21 25.66
CA ILE A 88 20.34 -4.44 25.14
C ILE A 88 21.07 -4.17 23.82
N ASN A 89 20.43 -3.44 22.90
CA ASN A 89 21.06 -3.07 21.64
C ASN A 89 22.30 -2.19 21.84
N GLU A 90 22.27 -1.29 22.82
CA GLU A 90 23.41 -0.42 23.17
C GLU A 90 24.56 -1.20 23.78
N GLY A 91 24.27 -2.17 24.66
CA GLY A 91 25.30 -2.94 25.37
C GLY A 91 25.85 -4.15 24.61
N GLN A 92 25.05 -4.79 23.76
CA GLN A 92 25.35 -6.09 23.14
C GLN A 92 25.21 -6.07 21.61
N GLY A 93 24.87 -4.92 21.03
CA GLY A 93 24.64 -4.78 19.59
C GLY A 93 23.24 -5.20 19.15
N ARG A 94 22.86 -4.79 17.95
CA ARG A 94 21.51 -5.01 17.40
C ARG A 94 21.19 -6.48 17.18
N GLU A 95 22.20 -7.30 16.88
CA GLU A 95 22.04 -8.74 16.67
C GLU A 95 21.55 -9.46 17.94
N ALA A 96 21.94 -8.99 19.13
CA ALA A 96 21.46 -9.52 20.39
C ALA A 96 19.96 -9.21 20.60
N GLY A 97 19.54 -7.97 20.29
CA GLY A 97 18.12 -7.61 20.30
C GLY A 97 17.31 -8.39 19.27
N ASP A 98 17.88 -8.65 18.09
CA ASP A 98 17.27 -9.44 17.03
C ASP A 98 17.00 -10.90 17.48
N GLN A 99 17.87 -11.48 18.30
CA GLN A 99 17.65 -12.82 18.88
C GLN A 99 16.49 -12.81 19.88
N ILE A 100 16.38 -11.80 20.74
CA ILE A 100 15.26 -11.67 21.68
C ILE A 100 13.92 -11.57 20.95
N ILE A 101 13.88 -10.83 19.84
CA ILE A 101 12.67 -10.67 19.03
C ILE A 101 12.29 -11.98 18.33
N LYS A 102 13.27 -12.81 17.95
CA LYS A 102 13.03 -14.13 17.32
C LYS A 102 12.52 -15.17 18.31
N GLY A 103 12.86 -15.04 19.59
CA GLY A 103 12.53 -16.00 20.65
C GLY A 103 13.53 -17.13 20.78
#